data_AF-A6V5H0-F1
#
_entry.id   AF-A6V5H0-F1
#
_cell.length_a   1.000
_cell.length_b   1.000
_cell.length_c   1.000
_cell.angle_alpha   90.00
_cell.angle_beta   90.00
_cell.angle_gamma   90.00
#
_symmetry.space_group_name_H-M   'P 1'
#
loop_
_entity.id
_entity.type
_entity.pdbx_description
1 polymer ?
#
loop_
_entity_poly.entity_id
_entity_poly.type
_entity_poly.pdbx_seq_one_letter_code
_entity_poly.pdbx_strand_id
1 'polypeptide(L)'
;MCGFEQGPGRSLAENVDQAIEAAVADQRLVGAVVLVAHRGQWLYRRAAGLADREAGRMMGEDSVGIRCEPRRTFEPSAYASGGAGMIDSAGDVLRLLEILRQGGAPLLTPGLVEKMGRDQVPGMELPANPGFGFGLGFSVLRDPAIAQSPESPGTWCWGGAYGHSWFVDRTRELSVVALTNTLFEGMSGRFVNDLRDTVYRFAEVR
;
A
#
# COMPACT_ATOMS: atom_id res chain seq x y z
N MET A 1 9.45 27.58 -38.64
CA MET A 1 10.26 27.97 -37.48
C MET A 1 9.45 28.94 -36.64
N CYS A 2 8.89 28.48 -35.53
CA CYS A 2 8.36 29.37 -34.49
C CYS A 2 9.23 29.10 -33.26
N GLY A 3 10.11 30.05 -32.94
CA GLY A 3 10.92 29.99 -31.73
C GLY A 3 10.02 30.08 -30.50
N PHE A 4 10.28 29.24 -29.52
CA PHE A 4 9.85 29.51 -28.16
C PHE A 4 10.66 30.71 -27.68
N GLU A 5 10.04 31.89 -27.65
CA GLU A 5 10.59 33.04 -26.92
C GLU A 5 10.72 32.65 -25.45
N GLN A 6 11.95 32.52 -24.98
CA GLN A 6 12.26 32.42 -23.56
C GLN A 6 12.15 33.82 -22.96
N GLY A 7 10.98 34.16 -22.42
CA GLY A 7 10.87 35.26 -21.45
C GLY A 7 11.72 34.96 -20.19
N PRO A 8 11.87 35.92 -19.25
CA PRO A 8 12.73 35.77 -18.07
C PRO A 8 12.16 34.82 -16.99
N GLY A 9 11.46 33.77 -17.42
CA GLY A 9 10.98 32.66 -16.58
C GLY A 9 11.91 31.46 -16.70
N ARG A 10 12.02 30.69 -15.61
CA ARG A 10 12.80 29.44 -15.55
C ARG A 10 12.48 28.52 -16.73
N SER A 11 13.53 27.89 -17.27
CA SER A 11 13.43 26.90 -18.33
C SER A 11 12.58 25.68 -17.89
N LEU A 12 12.04 24.93 -18.85
CA LEU A 12 11.32 23.68 -18.58
C LEU A 12 12.14 22.74 -17.69
N ALA A 13 13.44 22.59 -17.98
CA ALA A 13 14.34 21.72 -17.23
C ALA A 13 14.42 22.14 -15.75
N GLU A 14 14.64 23.42 -15.48
CA GLU A 14 14.71 23.94 -14.11
C GLU A 14 13.40 23.76 -13.33
N ASN A 15 12.26 23.95 -14.00
CA ASN A 15 10.95 23.74 -13.37
C ASN A 15 10.70 22.27 -13.04
N VAL A 16 11.07 21.36 -13.95
CA VAL A 16 10.93 19.92 -13.73
C VAL A 16 11.90 19.45 -12.64
N ASP A 17 13.16 19.90 -12.66
CA ASP A 17 14.14 19.59 -11.63
C ASP A 17 13.68 20.05 -10.26
N GLN A 18 13.21 21.29 -10.13
CA GLN A 18 12.69 21.80 -8.87
C GLN A 18 11.54 20.94 -8.32
N ALA A 19 10.62 20.50 -9.18
CA ALA A 19 9.50 19.66 -8.77
C ALA A 19 9.97 18.28 -8.26
N ILE A 20 10.94 17.67 -8.95
CA ILE A 20 11.55 16.40 -8.56
C ILE A 20 12.28 16.55 -7.23
N GLU A 21 13.17 17.54 -7.12
CA GLU A 21 13.97 17.76 -5.92
C GLU A 21 13.09 18.08 -4.71
N ALA A 22 12.06 18.91 -4.87
CA ALA A 22 11.11 19.17 -3.79
C ALA A 22 10.40 17.89 -3.34
N ALA A 23 9.96 17.03 -4.26
CA ALA A 23 9.28 15.79 -3.90
C ALA A 23 10.19 14.78 -3.18
N VAL A 24 11.45 14.69 -3.57
CA VAL A 24 12.44 13.83 -2.92
C VAL A 24 12.86 14.41 -1.57
N ALA A 25 13.12 15.72 -1.49
CA ALA A 25 13.52 16.41 -0.26
C ALA A 25 12.41 16.37 0.81
N ASP A 26 11.15 16.55 0.40
CA ASP A 26 9.98 16.44 1.28
C ASP A 26 9.65 14.98 1.67
N GLN A 27 10.42 14.00 1.19
CA GLN A 27 10.18 12.56 1.37
C GLN A 27 8.81 12.08 0.88
N ARG A 28 8.19 12.84 -0.04
CA ARG A 28 6.95 12.42 -0.72
C ARG A 28 7.23 11.33 -1.74
N LEU A 29 8.44 11.30 -2.31
CA LEU A 29 8.93 10.26 -3.20
C LEU A 29 10.31 9.77 -2.75
N VAL A 30 10.58 8.48 -2.95
CA VAL A 30 11.93 7.89 -2.75
C VAL A 30 12.83 8.17 -3.96
N GLY A 31 12.25 8.14 -5.16
CA GLY A 31 12.91 8.47 -6.41
C GLY A 31 11.90 8.52 -7.56
N ALA A 32 12.32 9.07 -8.69
CA ALA A 32 11.48 9.22 -9.88
C ALA A 32 12.30 9.18 -11.16
N VAL A 33 11.68 8.73 -12.24
CA VAL A 33 12.14 8.94 -13.61
C VAL A 33 11.13 9.82 -14.31
N VAL A 34 11.58 10.95 -14.86
CA VAL A 34 10.72 11.89 -15.57
C VAL A 34 11.26 12.12 -16.97
N LEU A 35 10.38 11.93 -17.95
CA LEU A 35 10.62 12.09 -19.37
C LEU A 35 9.60 13.09 -19.93
N VAL A 36 10.06 14.13 -20.63
CA VAL A 36 9.19 15.07 -21.31
C VAL A 36 9.53 15.09 -22.79
N ALA A 37 8.53 14.83 -23.62
CA ALA A 37 8.63 14.98 -25.07
C ALA A 37 7.48 15.85 -25.58
N HIS A 38 7.77 16.68 -26.57
CA HIS A 38 6.76 17.50 -27.25
C HIS A 38 6.93 17.37 -28.75
N ARG A 39 5.84 17.06 -29.45
CA ARG A 39 5.82 16.86 -30.92
C ARG A 39 6.90 15.86 -31.40
N GLY A 40 7.07 14.77 -30.65
CA GLY A 40 8.05 13.73 -30.96
C GLY A 40 9.50 14.08 -30.66
N GLN A 41 9.78 15.27 -30.10
CA GLN A 41 11.12 15.69 -29.69
C GLN A 41 11.28 15.56 -28.18
N TRP A 42 12.37 14.93 -27.73
CA TRP A 42 12.74 14.86 -26.33
C TRP A 42 13.17 16.25 -25.84
N LEU A 43 12.47 16.76 -24.82
CA LEU A 43 12.75 18.05 -24.20
C LEU A 43 13.44 17.94 -22.85
N TYR A 44 13.21 16.83 -22.13
CA TYR A 44 13.80 16.58 -20.81
C TYR A 44 13.82 15.09 -20.51
N ARG A 45 14.85 14.64 -19.80
CA ARG A 45 14.96 13.28 -19.29
C ARG A 45 15.88 13.25 -18.08
N ARG A 46 15.39 12.70 -16.98
CA ARG A 46 16.20 12.53 -15.76
C ARG A 46 15.64 11.44 -14.86
N ALA A 47 16.55 10.73 -14.20
CA ALA A 47 16.27 9.92 -13.02
C ALA A 47 16.86 10.60 -11.78
N ALA A 48 16.13 10.56 -10.66
CA ALA A 48 16.54 11.17 -9.39
C ALA A 48 16.09 10.32 -8.20
N GLY A 49 16.81 10.47 -7.08
CA GLY A 49 16.56 9.69 -5.86
C GLY A 49 16.99 8.23 -5.99
N LEU A 50 16.37 7.37 -5.17
CA LEU A 50 16.74 5.97 -5.02
C LEU A 50 15.69 5.06 -5.68
N ALA A 51 16.15 4.06 -6.42
CA ALA A 51 15.33 2.92 -6.85
C ALA A 51 15.08 1.96 -5.69
N ASP A 52 16.03 1.86 -4.76
CA ASP A 52 15.94 1.02 -3.57
C ASP A 52 16.62 1.77 -2.40
N ARG A 53 15.80 2.23 -1.45
CA ARG A 53 16.28 2.95 -0.28
C ARG A 53 17.07 2.04 0.67
N GLU A 54 16.69 0.78 0.78
CA GLU A 54 17.31 -0.17 1.71
C GLU A 54 18.69 -0.60 1.20
N ALA A 55 18.83 -0.82 -0.11
CA ALA A 55 20.10 -1.16 -0.75
C ALA A 55 20.94 0.06 -1.17
N GLY A 56 20.45 1.28 -0.95
CA GLY A 56 21.11 2.52 -1.39
C GLY A 56 21.28 2.61 -2.92
N ARG A 57 20.41 1.95 -3.69
CA ARG A 57 20.52 1.89 -5.15
C ARG A 57 19.91 3.14 -5.78
N MET A 58 20.70 3.83 -6.61
CA MET A 58 20.23 5.00 -7.34
C MET A 58 19.19 4.66 -8.41
N MET A 59 18.26 5.58 -8.62
CA MET A 59 17.29 5.51 -9.71
C MET A 59 18.00 5.72 -11.06
N GLY A 60 17.83 4.78 -12.00
CA GLY A 60 18.20 4.92 -13.41
C GLY A 60 16.98 5.15 -14.31
N GLU A 61 17.18 5.58 -15.55
CA GLU A 61 16.07 5.86 -16.49
C GLU A 61 15.18 4.64 -16.77
N ASP A 62 15.75 3.43 -16.75
CA ASP A 62 15.01 2.17 -16.99
C ASP A 62 14.41 1.57 -15.70
N SER A 63 14.39 2.34 -14.61
CA SER A 63 13.87 1.84 -13.33
C SER A 63 12.36 1.68 -13.37
N VAL A 64 11.88 0.58 -12.79
CA VAL A 64 10.45 0.29 -12.63
C VAL A 64 9.99 0.80 -11.26
N GLY A 65 8.89 1.54 -11.20
CA GLY A 65 8.44 2.22 -9.97
C GLY A 65 8.16 1.28 -8.78
N ILE A 66 7.46 0.17 -9.02
CA ILE A 66 7.30 -0.91 -8.03
C ILE A 66 7.88 -2.19 -8.62
N ARG A 67 9.00 -2.63 -8.04
CA ARG A 67 9.65 -3.88 -8.42
C ARG A 67 9.22 -4.97 -7.46
N CYS A 68 8.49 -5.97 -7.95
CA CYS A 68 8.31 -7.23 -7.24
C CYS A 68 9.54 -8.11 -7.48
N GLU A 69 10.27 -8.47 -6.43
CA GLU A 69 11.49 -9.30 -6.53
C GLU A 69 11.38 -10.57 -5.66
N PRO A 70 10.61 -11.59 -6.08
CA PRO A 70 10.45 -12.82 -5.29
C PRO A 70 11.78 -13.59 -5.08
N ARG A 71 12.75 -13.41 -5.99
CA ARG A 71 14.06 -14.09 -5.92
C ARG A 71 14.83 -13.77 -4.65
N ARG A 72 14.57 -12.62 -4.01
CA ARG A 72 15.24 -12.22 -2.75
C ARG A 72 15.13 -13.27 -1.65
N THR A 73 14.08 -14.08 -1.65
CA THR A 73 13.85 -15.13 -0.64
C THR A 73 14.85 -16.27 -0.72
N PHE A 74 15.51 -16.45 -1.87
CA PHE A 74 16.55 -17.46 -2.06
C PHE A 74 17.97 -16.89 -1.87
N GLU A 75 18.11 -15.59 -1.59
CA GLU A 75 19.38 -14.90 -1.44
C GLU A 75 19.68 -14.66 0.05
N PRO A 76 20.59 -15.41 0.69
CA PRO A 76 20.84 -15.30 2.13
C PRO A 76 21.36 -13.92 2.57
N SER A 77 21.99 -13.18 1.64
CA SER A 77 22.48 -11.83 1.88
C SER A 77 21.43 -10.75 1.63
N ALA A 78 20.24 -11.10 1.12
CA ALA A 78 19.19 -10.14 0.93
C ALA A 78 18.66 -9.63 2.28
N TYR A 79 18.43 -8.32 2.37
CA TYR A 79 17.86 -7.70 3.55
C TYR A 79 16.49 -8.31 3.90
N ALA A 80 16.25 -8.68 5.15
CA ALA A 80 14.95 -9.21 5.57
C ALA A 80 13.91 -8.08 5.71
N SER A 81 13.20 -7.79 4.62
CA SER A 81 12.15 -6.75 4.62
C SER A 81 10.89 -7.25 5.33
N GLY A 82 10.70 -6.83 6.58
CA GLY A 82 9.51 -7.18 7.37
C GLY A 82 8.22 -6.52 6.87
N GLY A 83 8.32 -5.43 6.11
CA GLY A 83 7.14 -4.67 5.63
C GLY A 83 6.55 -5.16 4.30
N ALA A 84 7.38 -5.73 3.41
CA ALA A 84 6.95 -6.15 2.06
C ALA A 84 7.60 -7.45 1.57
N GLY A 85 8.40 -8.11 2.41
CA GLY A 85 9.24 -9.22 2.00
C GLY A 85 8.74 -10.62 2.36
N MET A 86 7.60 -10.74 3.06
CA MET A 86 7.03 -12.03 3.43
C MET A 86 6.57 -12.78 2.16
N ILE A 87 6.95 -14.06 2.05
CA ILE A 87 6.47 -14.96 1.01
C ILE A 87 5.78 -16.13 1.69
N ASP A 88 4.48 -16.28 1.43
CA ASP A 88 3.69 -17.39 1.94
C ASP A 88 2.42 -17.62 1.11
N SER A 89 1.65 -18.64 1.44
CA SER A 89 0.36 -18.95 0.80
C SER A 89 -0.81 -18.17 1.39
N ALA A 90 -1.90 -18.04 0.63
CA ALA A 90 -3.14 -17.44 1.13
C ALA A 90 -3.69 -18.17 2.37
N GLY A 91 -3.54 -19.51 2.41
CA GLY A 91 -3.99 -20.33 3.52
C GLY A 91 -3.17 -20.11 4.79
N ASP A 92 -1.86 -19.85 4.66
CA ASP A 92 -0.99 -19.57 5.80
C ASP A 92 -1.22 -18.16 6.36
N VAL A 93 -1.44 -17.17 5.49
CA VAL A 93 -1.89 -15.83 5.90
C VAL A 93 -3.24 -15.92 6.63
N LEU A 94 -4.20 -16.66 6.08
CA LEU A 94 -5.50 -16.85 6.72
C LEU A 94 -5.37 -17.54 8.09
N ARG A 95 -4.47 -18.53 8.22
CA ARG A 95 -4.20 -19.19 9.50
C ARG A 95 -3.67 -18.20 10.54
N LEU A 96 -2.75 -17.31 10.16
CA LEU A 96 -2.25 -16.27 11.05
C LEU A 96 -3.37 -15.32 11.50
N LEU A 97 -4.20 -14.86 10.55
CA LEU A 97 -5.33 -13.98 10.86
C LEU A 97 -6.34 -14.68 11.78
N GLU A 98 -6.62 -15.96 11.57
CA GLU A 98 -7.49 -16.76 12.45
C GLU A 98 -6.89 -16.95 13.85
N ILE A 99 -5.58 -17.18 13.96
CA ILE A 99 -4.90 -17.21 15.26
C ILE A 99 -5.16 -15.89 16.01
N LEU A 100 -4.98 -14.74 15.34
CA LEU A 100 -5.23 -13.44 15.94
C LEU A 100 -6.71 -13.26 16.28
N ARG A 101 -7.62 -13.56 15.36
CA ARG A 101 -9.08 -13.45 15.56
C ARG A 101 -9.55 -14.25 16.78
N GLN A 102 -8.97 -15.43 17.01
CA GLN A 102 -9.31 -16.35 18.10
C GLN A 102 -8.56 -16.06 19.41
N GLY A 103 -7.89 -14.91 19.53
CA GLY A 103 -7.26 -14.46 20.78
C GLY A 103 -5.74 -14.61 20.84
N GLY A 104 -5.09 -15.00 19.74
CA GLY A 104 -3.65 -14.88 19.53
C GLY A 104 -2.82 -16.11 19.83
N ALA A 105 -3.35 -17.13 20.51
CA ALA A 105 -2.58 -18.31 20.87
C ALA A 105 -2.18 -19.17 19.65
N PRO A 106 -0.94 -19.71 19.59
CA PRO A 106 0.11 -19.64 20.61
C PRO A 106 1.06 -18.44 20.47
N LEU A 107 0.82 -17.54 19.51
CA LEU A 107 1.78 -16.48 19.13
C LEU A 107 1.76 -15.28 20.06
N LEU A 108 0.56 -14.87 20.49
CA LEU A 108 0.31 -13.67 21.28
C LEU A 108 -0.71 -13.94 22.38
N THR A 109 -0.76 -13.05 23.37
CA THR A 109 -1.79 -13.09 24.40
C THR A 109 -3.06 -12.35 23.92
N PRO A 110 -4.25 -12.71 24.43
CA PRO A 110 -5.49 -12.02 24.08
C PRO A 110 -5.42 -10.50 24.35
N GLY A 111 -4.77 -10.09 25.44
CA GLY A 111 -4.61 -8.68 25.78
C GLY A 111 -3.72 -7.90 24.80
N LEU A 112 -2.77 -8.56 24.12
CA LEU A 112 -1.99 -7.92 23.06
C LEU A 112 -2.78 -7.82 21.76
N VAL A 113 -3.55 -8.86 21.41
CA VAL A 113 -4.45 -8.83 20.25
C VAL A 113 -5.47 -7.70 20.38
N GLU A 114 -6.09 -7.53 21.55
CA GLU A 114 -7.02 -6.39 21.76
C GLU A 114 -6.34 -5.03 21.60
N LYS A 115 -5.07 -4.90 22.02
CA LYS A 115 -4.30 -3.68 21.77
C LYS A 115 -4.03 -3.49 20.27
N MET A 116 -3.70 -4.54 19.53
CA MET A 116 -3.50 -4.44 18.08
C MET A 116 -4.76 -3.98 17.36
N GLY A 117 -5.90 -4.53 17.74
CA GLY A 117 -7.21 -4.23 17.16
C GLY A 117 -7.83 -2.90 17.58
N ARG A 118 -7.24 -2.18 18.53
CA ARG A 118 -7.71 -0.87 18.97
C ARG A 118 -7.13 0.23 18.09
N ASP A 119 -7.96 1.21 17.76
CA ASP A 119 -7.51 2.45 17.14
C ASP A 119 -6.52 3.22 18.05
N GLN A 120 -5.30 3.39 17.54
CA GLN A 120 -4.17 4.03 18.22
C GLN A 120 -4.06 5.53 17.92
N VAL A 121 -4.83 6.04 16.96
CA VAL A 121 -4.77 7.44 16.51
C VAL A 121 -6.14 8.12 16.58
N PRO A 122 -6.87 8.05 17.73
CA PRO A 122 -8.21 8.61 17.84
C PRO A 122 -8.19 10.13 17.59
N GLY A 123 -9.18 10.61 16.84
CA GLY A 123 -9.31 12.03 16.47
C GLY A 123 -8.40 12.47 15.31
N MET A 124 -7.53 11.59 14.80
CA MET A 124 -6.84 11.81 13.54
C MET A 124 -7.69 11.28 12.39
N GLU A 125 -8.14 12.17 11.52
CA GLU A 125 -8.79 11.81 10.28
C GLU A 125 -7.77 11.35 9.25
N LEU A 126 -8.12 10.33 8.47
CA LEU A 126 -7.32 9.80 7.38
C LEU A 126 -7.99 10.24 6.06
N PRO A 127 -7.56 11.35 5.41
CA PRO A 127 -8.28 11.91 4.27
C PRO A 127 -8.43 10.93 3.09
N ALA A 128 -7.48 10.03 2.91
CA ALA A 128 -7.53 9.00 1.86
C ALA A 128 -8.47 7.82 2.20
N ASN A 129 -8.82 7.63 3.48
CA ASN A 129 -9.63 6.51 3.97
C ASN A 129 -10.55 6.99 5.11
N PRO A 130 -11.54 7.86 4.82
CA PRO A 130 -12.43 8.39 5.85
C PRO A 130 -13.23 7.25 6.52
N GLY A 131 -13.52 7.39 7.81
CA GLY A 131 -14.18 6.35 8.60
C GLY A 131 -13.25 5.24 9.09
N PHE A 132 -11.96 5.26 8.74
CA PHE A 132 -10.95 4.35 9.28
C PHE A 132 -10.03 5.03 10.28
N GLY A 133 -9.50 4.23 11.20
CA GLY A 133 -8.36 4.53 12.05
C GLY A 133 -7.20 3.58 11.77
N PHE A 134 -6.22 3.58 12.68
CA PHE A 134 -5.04 2.74 12.56
C PHE A 134 -4.73 2.01 13.86
N GLY A 135 -4.68 0.68 13.79
CA GLY A 135 -4.27 -0.18 14.88
C GLY A 135 -2.76 -0.42 14.90
N LEU A 136 -2.31 -1.44 15.63
CA LEU A 136 -0.91 -1.87 15.55
C LEU A 136 -0.76 -2.91 14.44
N GLY A 137 -0.51 -2.43 13.22
CA GLY A 137 -0.17 -3.25 12.06
C GLY A 137 -1.18 -3.19 10.90
N PHE A 138 -2.38 -2.67 11.12
CA PHE A 138 -3.44 -2.64 10.11
C PHE A 138 -4.44 -1.51 10.36
N SER A 139 -5.24 -1.21 9.34
CA SER A 139 -6.36 -0.27 9.46
C SER A 139 -7.50 -0.89 10.27
N VAL A 140 -8.19 -0.05 11.03
CA VAL A 140 -9.35 -0.45 11.84
C VAL A 140 -10.55 0.39 11.43
N LEU A 141 -11.64 -0.24 11.02
CA LEU A 141 -12.87 0.44 10.64
C LEU A 141 -13.52 1.10 11.85
N ARG A 142 -13.72 2.42 11.83
CA ARG A 142 -14.39 3.17 12.91
C ARG A 142 -15.86 3.39 12.61
N ASP A 143 -16.15 3.90 11.41
CA ASP A 143 -17.49 4.28 10.97
C ASP A 143 -17.79 3.66 9.61
N PRO A 144 -18.56 2.55 9.59
CA PRO A 144 -18.96 1.87 8.35
C PRO A 144 -19.79 2.74 7.40
N ALA A 145 -20.58 3.70 7.91
CA ALA A 145 -21.41 4.55 7.09
C ALA A 145 -20.56 5.57 6.31
N ILE A 146 -19.58 6.19 6.98
CA ILE A 146 -18.61 7.08 6.33
C ILE A 146 -17.74 6.30 5.34
N ALA A 147 -17.28 5.12 5.74
CA ALA A 147 -16.44 4.25 4.91
C ALA A 147 -17.20 3.56 3.76
N GLN A 148 -18.53 3.66 3.73
CA GLN A 148 -19.40 2.94 2.79
C GLN A 148 -19.10 1.44 2.77
N SER A 149 -18.95 0.85 3.96
CA SER A 149 -18.60 -0.56 4.15
C SER A 149 -19.74 -1.33 4.81
N PRO A 150 -20.04 -2.57 4.37
CA PRO A 150 -20.94 -3.49 5.07
C PRO A 150 -20.29 -4.14 6.30
N GLU A 151 -18.97 -3.95 6.48
CA GLU A 151 -18.21 -4.51 7.59
C GLU A 151 -18.62 -3.93 8.95
N SER A 152 -18.43 -4.71 10.01
CA SER A 152 -18.77 -4.26 11.37
C SER A 152 -17.72 -3.25 11.89
N PRO A 153 -18.09 -2.28 12.73
CA PRO A 153 -17.12 -1.41 13.40
C PRO A 153 -16.06 -2.24 14.16
N GLY A 154 -14.79 -1.84 14.06
CA GLY A 154 -13.66 -2.57 14.61
C GLY A 154 -13.05 -3.63 13.68
N THR A 155 -13.59 -3.81 12.47
CA THR A 155 -13.01 -4.70 11.45
C THR A 155 -11.58 -4.28 11.10
N TRP A 156 -10.69 -5.26 11.05
CA TRP A 156 -9.29 -5.05 10.67
C TRP A 156 -9.14 -5.24 9.17
N CYS A 157 -8.39 -4.39 8.49
CA CYS A 157 -8.09 -4.60 7.08
C CYS A 157 -6.70 -4.11 6.71
N TRP A 158 -6.11 -4.75 5.70
CA TRP A 158 -4.86 -4.30 5.10
C TRP A 158 -4.69 -4.87 3.70
N GLY A 159 -3.62 -4.45 3.05
CA GLY A 159 -3.19 -4.99 1.76
C GLY A 159 -1.73 -4.66 1.48
N GLY A 160 -1.21 -5.21 0.40
CA GLY A 160 0.16 -4.95 -0.03
C GLY A 160 0.27 -4.70 -1.51
N ALA A 161 1.19 -3.81 -1.89
CA ALA A 161 1.38 -3.33 -3.26
C ALA A 161 1.67 -4.43 -4.31
N TYR A 162 1.96 -5.65 -3.86
CA TYR A 162 2.12 -6.83 -4.71
C TYR A 162 0.83 -7.60 -4.98
N GLY A 163 -0.34 -7.03 -4.64
CA GLY A 163 -1.62 -7.56 -5.10
C GLY A 163 -2.39 -8.39 -4.10
N HIS A 164 -2.22 -8.15 -2.80
CA HIS A 164 -3.02 -8.83 -1.80
C HIS A 164 -3.84 -7.87 -0.94
N SER A 165 -4.97 -8.37 -0.46
CA SER A 165 -5.85 -7.70 0.49
C SER A 165 -6.46 -8.71 1.45
N TRP A 166 -6.74 -8.30 2.69
CA TRP A 166 -7.44 -9.12 3.65
C TRP A 166 -8.25 -8.25 4.63
N PHE A 167 -9.26 -8.85 5.23
CA PHE A 167 -9.98 -8.26 6.35
C PHE A 167 -10.42 -9.30 7.38
N VAL A 168 -10.61 -8.86 8.62
CA VAL A 168 -11.05 -9.67 9.77
C VAL A 168 -12.14 -8.93 10.53
N ASP A 169 -13.37 -9.41 10.41
CA ASP A 169 -14.53 -8.94 11.17
C ASP A 169 -14.78 -9.89 12.34
N ARG A 170 -14.33 -9.47 13.53
CA ARG A 170 -14.45 -10.27 14.75
C ARG A 170 -15.89 -10.42 15.22
N THR A 171 -16.74 -9.42 14.95
CA THR A 171 -18.15 -9.44 15.34
C THR A 171 -18.92 -10.48 14.55
N ARG A 172 -18.58 -10.67 13.27
CA ARG A 172 -19.15 -11.71 12.40
C ARG A 172 -18.33 -13.00 12.33
N GLU A 173 -17.28 -13.13 13.14
CA GLU A 173 -16.36 -14.27 13.15
C GLU A 173 -15.78 -14.62 11.77
N LEU A 174 -15.52 -13.60 10.95
CA LEU A 174 -15.16 -13.73 9.55
C LEU A 174 -13.72 -13.26 9.29
N SER A 175 -12.96 -14.06 8.54
CA SER A 175 -11.65 -13.68 8.00
C SER A 175 -11.60 -13.98 6.51
N VAL A 176 -11.10 -13.02 5.72
CA VAL A 176 -11.01 -13.15 4.26
C VAL A 176 -9.62 -12.73 3.80
N VAL A 177 -9.04 -13.53 2.91
CA VAL A 177 -7.74 -13.27 2.27
C VAL A 177 -7.90 -13.42 0.77
N ALA A 178 -7.38 -12.45 0.02
CA ALA A 178 -7.20 -12.53 -1.42
C ALA A 178 -5.74 -12.25 -1.76
N LEU A 179 -5.08 -13.20 -2.43
CA LEU A 179 -3.78 -12.99 -3.05
C LEU A 179 -3.96 -12.99 -4.56
N THR A 180 -3.52 -11.92 -5.22
CA THR A 180 -3.50 -11.82 -6.67
C THR A 180 -2.07 -11.58 -7.13
N ASN A 181 -1.72 -12.05 -8.32
CA ASN A 181 -0.46 -11.69 -8.97
C ASN A 181 -0.60 -10.39 -9.78
N THR A 182 -1.42 -9.45 -9.28
CA THR A 182 -1.73 -8.17 -9.93
C THR A 182 -1.59 -7.04 -8.93
N LEU A 183 -0.61 -6.14 -9.14
CA LEU A 183 -0.17 -5.09 -8.21
C LEU A 183 -1.30 -4.33 -7.48
N PHE A 184 -1.73 -3.18 -7.96
CA PHE A 184 -2.64 -2.34 -7.17
C PHE A 184 -4.09 -2.84 -7.17
N GLU A 185 -4.56 -3.47 -8.25
CA GLU A 185 -5.94 -3.97 -8.35
C GLU A 185 -6.27 -5.02 -7.28
N GLY A 186 -5.31 -5.88 -6.93
CA GLY A 186 -5.49 -6.87 -5.86
C GLY A 186 -5.31 -6.31 -4.45
N MET A 187 -4.77 -5.10 -4.31
CA MET A 187 -4.56 -4.42 -3.02
C MET A 187 -5.75 -3.55 -2.63
N SER A 188 -6.30 -2.80 -3.59
CA SER A 188 -7.34 -1.81 -3.38
C SER A 188 -8.10 -1.57 -4.68
N GLY A 189 -9.41 -1.34 -4.61
CA GLY A 189 -10.22 -1.00 -5.78
C GLY A 189 -11.42 -1.91 -5.94
N ARG A 190 -11.88 -2.06 -7.18
CA ARG A 190 -13.16 -2.71 -7.49
C ARG A 190 -13.17 -4.16 -7.08
N PHE A 191 -12.13 -4.94 -7.41
CA PHE A 191 -12.08 -6.36 -7.05
C PHE A 191 -12.21 -6.58 -5.53
N VAL A 192 -11.48 -5.79 -4.73
CA VAL A 192 -11.50 -5.88 -3.26
C VAL A 192 -12.91 -5.58 -2.71
N ASN A 193 -13.56 -4.52 -3.21
CA ASN A 193 -14.90 -4.13 -2.79
C ASN A 193 -15.96 -5.18 -3.22
N ASP A 194 -15.91 -5.62 -4.48
CA ASP A 194 -16.86 -6.62 -5.03
C ASP A 194 -16.74 -7.96 -4.27
N LEU A 195 -15.53 -8.37 -3.89
CA LEU A 195 -15.29 -9.56 -3.06
C LEU A 195 -15.89 -9.40 -1.67
N ARG A 196 -15.57 -8.30 -0.97
CA ARG A 196 -16.11 -7.98 0.36
C ARG A 196 -17.64 -8.02 0.34
N ASP A 197 -18.26 -7.25 -0.54
CA ASP A 197 -19.72 -7.13 -0.60
C ASP A 197 -20.38 -8.48 -0.91
N THR A 198 -19.75 -9.32 -1.74
CA THR A 198 -20.24 -10.66 -2.04
C THR A 198 -20.17 -11.59 -0.83
N VAL A 199 -19.09 -11.56 -0.05
CA VAL A 199 -18.96 -12.35 1.18
C VAL A 199 -20.03 -11.95 2.20
N TYR A 200 -20.27 -10.64 2.38
CA TYR A 200 -21.28 -10.16 3.33
C TYR A 200 -22.71 -10.50 2.91
N ARG A 201 -23.04 -10.43 1.61
CA ARG A 201 -24.35 -10.89 1.11
C ARG A 201 -24.61 -12.37 1.40
N PHE A 202 -23.58 -13.21 1.33
CA PHE A 202 -23.73 -14.64 1.62
C PHE A 202 -23.85 -14.91 3.13
N ALA A 203 -23.09 -14.18 3.95
CA ALA A 203 -23.10 -14.34 5.40
C ALA A 203 -24.45 -13.94 6.05
N GLU A 204 -25.21 -13.03 5.44
CA GLU A 204 -26.54 -12.61 5.92
C GLU A 204 -27.66 -13.64 5.70
N VAL A 205 -27.39 -14.69 4.91
CA VAL A 205 -28.39 -15.73 4.54
C VAL A 205 -28.31 -16.97 5.45
N ARG A 206 -27.41 -16.98 6.44
CA ARG A 206 -27.25 -18.07 7.43
C ARG A 206 -27.53 -17.60 8.85
#